data_AF-A0A957HK59-F1
#
_entry.id   AF-A0A957HK59-F1
#
_cell.length_a   1.000
_cell.length_b   1.000
_cell.length_c   1.000
_cell.angle_alpha   90.00
_cell.angle_beta   90.00
_cell.angle_gamma   90.00
#
_symmetry.space_group_name_H-M   'P 1'
#
loop_
_entity.id
_entity.type
_entity.pdbx_description
1 polymer ?
#
loop_
_entity_poly.entity_id
_entity_poly.type
_entity_poly.pdbx_seq_one_letter_code
_entity_poly.pdbx_strand_id
1 'polypeptide(L)'
;KNYKVPCKYPTKFYTSDYEAPDAARGAFREIDFVKHRVGVEVQFGKYAFMVYNVCAKMTIFHNQDIIDVGIEIVPLKELANEMSTGVSYFEQFVWDLEHRGVADIDIPVLILGITI
;
A
#
# COMPACT_ATOMS: atom_id res chain seq x y z
N LYS A 1 7.76 14.34 1.06
CA LYS A 1 9.04 13.65 0.79
C LYS A 1 8.77 12.16 0.88
N ASN A 2 9.37 11.33 0.03
CA ASN A 2 9.27 9.88 0.14
C ASN A 2 9.94 9.37 1.42
N TYR A 3 9.49 8.21 1.89
CA TYR A 3 10.06 7.56 3.08
C TYR A 3 10.28 6.07 2.81
N LYS A 4 11.45 5.56 3.22
CA LYS A 4 11.85 4.16 3.01
C LYS A 4 12.10 3.46 4.34
N VAL A 5 11.59 2.23 4.45
CA VAL A 5 11.87 1.32 5.57
C VAL A 5 12.68 0.13 5.06
N PRO A 6 13.89 -0.13 5.57
CA PRO A 6 14.67 -1.29 5.18
C PRO A 6 14.02 -2.59 5.66
N CYS A 7 13.96 -3.60 4.80
CA CYS A 7 13.39 -4.89 5.14
C CYS A 7 14.43 -5.80 5.82
N LYS A 8 14.13 -6.27 7.03
CA LYS A 8 14.91 -7.29 7.74
C LYS A 8 14.18 -8.63 7.66
N TYR A 9 14.68 -9.57 6.88
CA TYR A 9 14.03 -10.86 6.68
C TYR A 9 14.52 -11.90 7.69
N PRO A 10 13.64 -12.49 8.50
CA PRO A 10 14.01 -13.51 9.47
C PRO A 10 14.23 -14.87 8.78
N THR A 11 15.35 -15.54 9.08
CA THR A 11 15.66 -16.87 8.55
C THR A 11 15.03 -18.01 9.37
N LYS A 12 14.47 -17.70 10.54
CA LYS A 12 13.93 -18.69 11.51
C LYS A 12 12.76 -19.53 10.99
N PHE A 13 12.15 -19.15 9.87
CA PHE A 13 11.01 -19.86 9.27
C PHE A 13 11.43 -20.79 8.14
N TYR A 14 12.72 -20.82 7.79
CA TYR A 14 13.23 -21.76 6.80
C TYR A 14 13.35 -23.16 7.39
N THR A 15 13.27 -24.17 6.51
CA THR A 15 13.56 -25.55 6.89
C THR A 15 15.05 -25.68 7.24
N SER A 16 15.40 -26.64 8.08
CA SER A 16 16.78 -26.79 8.58
C SER A 16 17.80 -27.13 7.49
N ASP A 17 17.35 -27.63 6.36
CA ASP A 17 18.14 -28.00 5.17
C ASP A 17 18.21 -26.89 4.11
N TYR A 18 17.54 -25.75 4.32
CA TYR A 18 17.55 -24.63 3.39
C TYR A 18 18.48 -23.50 3.88
N GLU A 19 19.49 -23.20 3.08
CA GLU A 19 20.37 -22.04 3.28
C GLU A 19 19.95 -20.91 2.33
N ALA A 20 19.51 -19.79 2.90
CA ALA A 20 19.06 -18.66 2.10
C ALA A 20 20.25 -18.00 1.39
N PRO A 21 20.12 -17.67 0.09
CA PRO A 21 21.11 -16.86 -0.59
C PRO A 21 21.30 -15.51 0.11
N ASP A 22 22.51 -14.95 0.05
CA ASP A 22 22.90 -13.66 0.64
C ASP A 22 22.24 -12.42 -0.07
N ALA A 23 21.10 -12.65 -0.73
CA ALA A 23 20.52 -11.82 -1.79
C ALA A 23 19.55 -10.74 -1.29
N ALA A 24 19.25 -10.67 0.00
CA ALA A 24 18.27 -9.71 0.50
C ALA A 24 18.84 -8.30 0.80
N ARG A 25 20.06 -8.00 0.34
CA ARG A 25 20.71 -6.71 0.62
C ARG A 25 19.99 -5.58 -0.13
N GLY A 26 19.51 -4.59 0.62
CA GLY A 26 18.97 -3.34 0.06
C GLY A 26 17.48 -3.34 -0.27
N ALA A 27 16.72 -4.39 0.09
CA ALA A 27 15.27 -4.35 -0.04
C ALA A 27 14.65 -3.35 0.94
N PHE A 28 13.66 -2.60 0.48
CA PHE A 28 12.91 -1.65 1.31
C PHE A 28 11.42 -1.68 0.96
N ARG A 29 10.62 -1.07 1.82
CA ARG A 29 9.28 -0.58 1.50
C ARG A 29 9.33 0.93 1.40
N GLU A 30 8.61 1.49 0.45
CA GLU A 30 8.57 2.93 0.20
C GLU A 30 7.11 3.39 0.19
N ILE A 31 6.88 4.55 0.79
CA ILE A 31 5.64 5.31 0.68
C ILE A 31 5.95 6.63 -0.05
N ASP A 32 5.08 7.02 -0.97
CA ASP A 32 5.36 8.12 -1.89
C ASP A 32 5.60 9.44 -1.15
N PHE A 33 4.73 9.76 -0.17
CA PHE A 33 4.87 10.96 0.64
C PHE A 33 4.54 10.72 2.10
N VAL A 34 5.37 11.27 2.98
CA VAL A 34 5.07 11.44 4.40
C VAL A 34 5.20 12.90 4.79
N LYS A 35 4.24 13.41 5.55
CA LYS A 35 4.30 14.72 6.20
C LYS A 35 3.42 14.73 7.44
N HIS A 36 3.95 15.20 8.58
CA HIS A 36 3.21 15.28 9.85
C HIS A 36 2.48 13.97 10.23
N ARG A 37 3.16 12.82 10.04
CA ARG A 37 2.60 11.48 10.30
C ARG A 37 1.37 11.12 9.45
N VAL A 38 1.17 11.81 8.33
CA VAL A 38 0.22 11.44 7.28
C VAL A 38 1.00 10.78 6.14
N GLY A 39 0.63 9.56 5.78
CA GLY A 39 1.12 8.86 4.60
C GLY A 39 0.22 9.12 3.39
N VAL A 40 0.80 9.36 2.23
CA VAL A 40 0.06 9.55 0.98
C VAL A 40 0.63 8.67 -0.11
N GLU A 41 -0.26 8.04 -0.85
CA GLU A 41 0.00 7.17 -2.00
C GLU A 41 -0.81 7.66 -3.19
N VAL A 42 -0.18 7.67 -4.37
CA VAL A 42 -0.86 8.00 -5.63
C VAL A 42 -0.89 6.75 -6.50
N GLN A 43 -2.07 6.16 -6.66
CA GLN A 43 -2.23 4.86 -7.29
C GLN A 43 -3.04 4.92 -8.58
N PHE A 44 -2.32 4.96 -9.70
CA PHE A 44 -2.86 4.80 -11.06
C PHE A 44 -2.41 3.50 -11.73
N GLY A 45 -2.04 2.51 -10.92
CA GLY A 45 -1.62 1.18 -11.34
C GLY A 45 -2.73 0.14 -11.24
N LYS A 46 -2.32 -1.13 -11.12
CA LYS A 46 -3.24 -2.27 -11.05
C LYS A 46 -3.91 -2.37 -9.67
N TYR A 47 -5.13 -2.92 -9.66
CA TYR A 47 -5.93 -3.13 -8.44
C TYR A 47 -5.19 -3.84 -7.30
N ALA A 48 -4.31 -4.81 -7.60
CA ALA A 48 -3.54 -5.53 -6.60
C ALA A 48 -2.66 -4.60 -5.74
N PHE A 49 -2.17 -3.50 -6.31
CA PHE A 49 -1.32 -2.55 -5.59
C PHE A 49 -2.12 -1.58 -4.72
N MET A 50 -3.34 -1.24 -5.13
CA MET A 50 -4.26 -0.41 -4.35
C MET A 50 -4.66 -1.10 -3.04
N VAL A 51 -5.04 -2.38 -3.11
CA VAL A 51 -5.31 -3.20 -1.91
C VAL A 51 -4.04 -3.35 -1.07
N TYR A 52 -2.88 -3.61 -1.69
CA TYR A 52 -1.62 -3.70 -0.96
C TYR A 52 -1.28 -2.39 -0.22
N ASN A 53 -1.51 -1.24 -0.84
CA ASN A 53 -1.23 0.06 -0.24
C ASN A 53 -2.00 0.26 1.07
N VAL A 54 -3.33 0.12 1.02
CA VAL A 54 -4.19 0.42 2.17
C VAL A 54 -4.20 -0.71 3.20
N CYS A 55 -4.39 -1.96 2.75
CA CYS A 55 -4.59 -3.10 3.65
C CYS A 55 -3.29 -3.68 4.23
N ALA A 56 -2.12 -3.31 3.71
CA ALA A 56 -0.85 -3.84 4.18
C ALA A 56 0.21 -2.75 4.38
N LYS A 57 0.52 -1.98 3.35
CA LYS A 57 1.65 -1.03 3.37
C LYS A 57 1.44 0.06 4.42
N MET A 58 0.28 0.72 4.44
CA MET A 58 0.00 1.78 5.42
C MET A 58 0.02 1.24 6.86
N THR A 59 -0.55 0.07 7.13
CA THR A 59 -0.44 -0.62 8.43
C THR A 59 1.02 -0.92 8.81
N ILE A 60 1.86 -1.36 7.87
CA ILE A 60 3.30 -1.57 8.11
C ILE A 60 3.96 -0.25 8.53
N PHE A 61 3.71 0.85 7.82
CA PHE A 61 4.31 2.15 8.14
C PHE A 61 3.79 2.72 9.46
N HIS A 62 2.54 2.44 9.82
CA HIS A 62 2.00 2.75 11.13
C HIS A 62 2.72 1.98 12.24
N ASN A 63 2.86 0.67 12.08
CA ASN A 63 3.58 -0.19 13.04
C ASN A 63 5.08 0.10 13.12
N GLN A 64 5.64 0.85 12.17
CA GLN A 64 7.01 1.37 12.21
C GLN A 64 7.10 2.79 12.79
N ASP A 65 6.01 3.31 13.35
CA ASP A 65 5.88 4.64 13.96
C ASP A 65 6.14 5.82 13.00
N ILE A 66 5.77 5.65 11.72
CA ILE A 66 6.01 6.65 10.66
C ILE A 66 4.75 7.46 10.35
N ILE A 67 3.59 6.80 10.34
CA ILE A 67 2.29 7.42 10.04
C ILE A 67 1.23 7.02 11.05
N ASP A 68 0.24 7.86 11.28
CA ASP A 68 -0.97 7.56 12.06
C ASP A 68 -2.18 7.33 11.15
N VAL A 69 -2.19 8.00 9.99
CA VAL A 69 -3.28 7.96 9.01
C VAL A 69 -2.74 7.93 7.59
N GLY A 70 -3.56 7.41 6.67
CA GLY A 70 -3.24 7.31 5.25
C GLY A 70 -4.17 8.12 4.34
N ILE A 71 -3.69 8.43 3.14
CA ILE A 71 -4.47 8.92 2.01
C ILE A 71 -4.08 8.11 0.77
N GLU A 72 -5.05 7.46 0.15
CA GLU A 72 -4.88 6.80 -1.15
C GLU A 72 -5.59 7.63 -2.22
N ILE A 73 -4.84 8.16 -3.18
CA ILE A 73 -5.39 8.89 -4.33
C ILE A 73 -5.55 7.92 -5.49
N VAL A 74 -6.77 7.78 -5.99
CA VAL A 74 -7.15 6.84 -7.06
C VAL A 74 -7.99 7.57 -8.12
N PRO A 75 -8.05 7.08 -9.37
CA PRO A 75 -8.89 7.70 -10.38
C PRO A 75 -10.35 7.29 -10.17
N LEU A 76 -11.30 8.17 -10.46
CA LEU A 76 -12.69 7.76 -10.68
C LEU A 76 -12.80 6.90 -11.95
N LYS A 77 -13.88 6.13 -12.09
CA LYS A 77 -14.07 5.24 -13.24
C LYS A 77 -13.98 5.96 -14.58
N GLU A 78 -14.51 7.17 -14.68
CA GLU A 78 -14.43 7.99 -15.91
C GLU A 78 -12.98 8.30 -16.31
N LEU A 79 -12.13 8.69 -15.37
CA LEU A 79 -10.70 8.93 -15.63
C LEU A 79 -10.00 7.61 -16.00
N ALA A 80 -10.28 6.53 -15.27
CA ALA A 80 -9.68 5.23 -15.56
C ALA A 80 -10.05 4.67 -16.96
N ASN A 81 -11.18 5.07 -17.53
CA ASN A 81 -11.57 4.66 -18.89
C ASN A 81 -10.69 5.30 -19.98
N GLU A 82 -10.07 6.44 -19.69
CA GLU A 82 -9.13 7.13 -20.58
C GLU A 82 -7.67 6.65 -20.36
N MET A 83 -7.48 5.61 -19.56
CA MET A 83 -6.17 5.07 -19.19
C MET A 83 -5.94 3.67 -19.77
N SER A 84 -4.76 3.11 -19.50
CA SER A 84 -4.44 1.74 -19.89
C SER A 84 -5.39 0.73 -19.24
N THR A 85 -5.59 -0.40 -19.91
CA THR A 85 -6.41 -1.48 -19.36
C THR A 85 -5.83 -2.01 -18.05
N GLY A 86 -6.71 -2.28 -17.09
CA GLY A 86 -6.34 -2.83 -15.78
C GLY A 86 -5.91 -1.79 -14.73
N VAL A 87 -6.01 -0.49 -15.03
CA VAL A 87 -5.93 0.56 -14.01
C VAL A 87 -7.13 0.42 -13.06
N SER A 88 -6.86 0.39 -11.76
CA SER A 88 -7.91 0.38 -10.73
C SER A 88 -8.53 1.75 -10.55
N TYR A 89 -9.75 1.76 -10.04
CA TYR A 89 -10.55 2.97 -9.85
C TYR A 89 -11.29 2.97 -8.51
N PHE A 90 -11.71 4.16 -8.08
CA PHE A 90 -12.33 4.42 -6.79
C PHE A 90 -13.50 3.48 -6.48
N GLU A 91 -14.45 3.34 -7.39
CA GLU A 91 -15.67 2.56 -7.20
C GLU A 91 -15.38 1.07 -6.99
N GLN A 92 -14.41 0.53 -7.74
CA GLN A 92 -13.91 -0.82 -7.52
C GLN A 92 -13.34 -0.95 -6.11
N PHE A 93 -12.56 0.04 -5.65
CA PHE A 93 -11.92 -0.04 -4.35
C PHE A 93 -12.90 0.03 -3.19
N VAL A 94 -13.89 0.91 -3.29
CA VAL A 94 -14.96 1.00 -2.29
C VAL A 94 -15.64 -0.36 -2.17
N TRP A 95 -16.01 -0.97 -3.29
CA TRP A 95 -16.61 -2.30 -3.30
C TRP A 95 -15.69 -3.35 -2.64
N ASP A 96 -14.40 -3.36 -2.99
CA ASP A 96 -13.42 -4.28 -2.41
C ASP A 96 -13.30 -4.10 -0.89
N LEU A 97 -13.23 -2.87 -0.39
CA LEU A 97 -13.09 -2.58 1.04
C LEU A 97 -14.35 -2.92 1.83
N GLU A 98 -15.54 -2.64 1.28
CA GLU A 98 -16.81 -3.03 1.90
C GLU A 98 -16.93 -4.55 2.07
N HIS A 99 -16.52 -5.31 1.05
CA HIS A 99 -16.61 -6.77 1.06
C HIS A 99 -15.47 -7.45 1.81
N ARG A 100 -14.30 -6.82 1.87
CA ARG A 100 -13.19 -7.27 2.72
C ARG A 100 -13.56 -7.14 4.20
N GLY A 101 -14.26 -6.07 4.55
CA GLY A 101 -14.58 -5.72 5.93
C GLY A 101 -13.39 -5.15 6.70
N VAL A 102 -13.69 -4.70 7.91
CA VAL A 102 -12.73 -4.07 8.83
C VAL A 102 -11.97 -5.14 9.61
N ALA A 103 -10.65 -5.00 9.70
CA ALA A 103 -9.80 -5.76 10.61
C ALA A 103 -9.29 -4.87 11.75
N ASP A 104 -8.88 -5.52 12.84
CA ASP A 104 -8.27 -4.89 14.02
C ASP A 104 -6.95 -4.18 13.72
N ILE A 105 -6.23 -4.61 12.69
CA ILE A 105 -4.97 -4.02 12.23
C ILE A 105 -5.14 -2.84 11.26
N ASP A 106 -6.38 -2.48 10.89
CA ASP A 106 -6.62 -1.38 9.97
C ASP A 106 -6.35 -0.03 10.67
N ILE A 107 -5.83 0.93 9.90
CA ILE A 107 -5.65 2.31 10.35
C ILE A 107 -6.62 3.24 9.60
N PRO A 108 -6.89 4.46 10.09
CA PRO A 108 -7.71 5.40 9.34
C PRO A 108 -7.05 5.79 8.01
N VAL A 109 -7.76 5.55 6.90
CA VAL A 109 -7.29 5.91 5.56
C VAL A 109 -8.41 6.63 4.80
N LEU A 110 -8.09 7.79 4.22
CA LEU A 110 -8.96 8.49 3.27
C LEU A 110 -8.72 7.96 1.85
N ILE A 111 -9.76 7.43 1.22
CA ILE A 111 -9.72 7.13 -0.22
C ILE A 111 -10.22 8.35 -0.98
N LEU A 112 -9.36 8.94 -1.82
CA LEU A 112 -9.65 10.15 -2.59
C LEU A 112 -9.70 9.83 -4.09
N GLY A 113 -10.93 9.76 -4.62
CA GLY A 113 -11.19 9.66 -6.05
C GLY A 113 -10.98 11.00 -6.77
N ILE A 114 -10.29 11.00 -7.91
CA ILE A 114 -10.07 12.20 -8.74
C ILE A 114 -10.48 12.00 -10.20
N THR A 115 -10.77 13.11 -10.88
CA THR A 115 -11.09 13.17 -12.31
C THR A 115 -10.50 14.45 -12.92
N ILE A 116 -10.69 14.66 -14.24
CA ILE A 116 -10.17 15.80 -15.02
C ILE A 116 -11.20 16.93 -15.05
#